data_AF-A0A924AJC1-F1
#
_entry.id   AF-A0A924AJC1-F1
#
_cell.length_a   1.000
_cell.length_b   1.000
_cell.length_c   1.000
_cell.angle_alpha   90.00
_cell.angle_beta   90.00
_cell.angle_gamma   90.00
#
_symmetry.space_group_name_H-M   'P 1'
#
loop_
_entity.id
_entity.type
_entity.pdbx_description
1 polymer ?
#
loop_
_entity_poly.entity_id
_entity_poly.type
_entity_poly.pdbx_seq_one_letter_code
_entity_poly.pdbx_strand_id
1 'polypeptide(L)' 'MTWDWQVFLNDDGSGRTYLQWMLDAWLWTLAVAGASWVVAMIFGALVGTARTLPNSPWLVRLANAWVELFRNVPLL' A
#
# COMPACT_ATOMS: atom_id res chain seq x y z
N MET A 1 10.71 -37.76 -9.09
CA MET A 1 9.98 -36.92 -8.14
C MET A 1 8.52 -36.92 -8.53
N THR A 2 7.63 -37.36 -7.65
CA THR A 2 6.18 -37.31 -7.85
C THR A 2 5.69 -35.97 -7.33
N TRP A 3 5.04 -35.19 -8.18
CA TRP A 3 4.41 -33.93 -7.80
C TRP A 3 3.16 -34.23 -6.97
N ASP A 4 3.09 -33.70 -5.76
CA ASP A 4 1.95 -33.88 -4.86
C ASP A 4 1.20 -32.55 -4.67
N TRP A 5 0.11 -32.41 -5.42
CA TRP A 5 -0.78 -31.26 -5.36
C TRP A 5 -1.77 -31.33 -4.19
N GLN A 6 -1.94 -32.49 -3.55
CA GLN A 6 -2.87 -32.64 -2.44
C GLN A 6 -2.39 -31.91 -1.18
N VAL A 7 -1.11 -31.53 -1.13
CA VAL A 7 -0.53 -30.72 -0.04
C VAL A 7 -1.32 -29.44 0.24
N PHE A 8 -1.92 -28.83 -0.78
CA PHE A 8 -2.72 -27.61 -0.63
C PHE A 8 -3.98 -27.80 0.21
N LEU A 9 -4.48 -29.04 0.31
CA LEU A 9 -5.66 -29.42 1.09
C LEU A 9 -5.30 -29.91 2.50
N ASN A 10 -4.02 -30.13 2.78
CA ASN A 10 -3.56 -30.54 4.11
C ASN A 10 -3.61 -29.37 5.09
N ASP A 11 -3.84 -29.69 6.36
CA ASP A 11 -3.79 -28.73 7.47
C ASP A 11 -2.37 -28.17 7.63
N ASP A 12 -2.26 -26.85 7.80
CA ASP A 12 -0.99 -26.13 8.01
C ASP A 12 -0.47 -26.22 9.46
N GLY A 13 -1.20 -26.90 10.36
CA GLY A 13 -0.91 -27.00 11.79
C GLY A 13 -1.68 -25.99 12.65
N SER A 14 -2.54 -25.17 12.03
CA SER A 14 -3.38 -24.18 12.71
C SER A 14 -4.89 -24.40 12.52
N GLY A 15 -5.30 -25.51 11.90
CA GLY A 15 -6.72 -25.83 11.68
C GLY A 15 -7.28 -25.28 10.36
N ARG A 16 -6.41 -24.86 9.43
CA ARG A 16 -6.76 -24.40 8.08
C ARG A 16 -5.86 -25.06 7.05
N THR A 17 -6.28 -25.06 5.78
CA THR A 17 -5.46 -25.66 4.72
C THR A 17 -4.32 -24.75 4.28
N TYR A 18 -3.24 -25.32 3.75
CA TYR A 18 -2.15 -24.53 3.15
C TYR A 18 -2.64 -23.57 2.05
N LEU A 19 -3.64 -23.98 1.26
CA LEU A 19 -4.24 -23.11 0.26
C LEU A 19 -4.90 -21.89 0.89
N GLN A 20 -5.65 -22.08 1.97
CA GLN A 20 -6.30 -20.99 2.70
C GLN A 20 -5.27 -20.03 3.29
N TRP A 21 -4.22 -20.55 3.91
CA TRP A 21 -3.12 -19.71 4.43
C TRP A 21 -2.47 -18.85 3.34
N MET A 22 -2.20 -19.45 2.17
CA MET A 22 -1.60 -18.73 1.05
C MET A 22 -2.53 -17.64 0.50
N LEU A 23 -3.83 -17.95 0.36
CA LEU A 23 -4.84 -16.97 -0.06
C LEU A 23 -5.00 -15.84 0.96
N ASP A 24 -5.01 -16.14 2.26
CA ASP A 24 -5.07 -15.13 3.32
C ASP A 24 -3.88 -14.15 3.22
N ALA A 25 -2.67 -14.68 3.04
CA ALA A 25 -1.46 -13.86 2.92
C ALA A 25 -1.50 -12.94 1.69
N TRP A 26 -1.99 -13.46 0.56
CA TRP A 26 -2.19 -12.67 -0.65
C TRP A 26 -3.27 -11.60 -0.46
N LEU A 27 -4.39 -11.96 0.17
CA LEU A 27 -5.48 -11.05 0.43
C LEU A 27 -5.03 -9.90 1.33
N TRP A 28 -4.25 -10.18 2.38
CA TRP A 28 -3.65 -9.14 3.22
C TRP A 28 -2.73 -8.21 2.44
N THR A 29 -1.87 -8.77 1.58
CA THR A 29 -0.97 -7.97 0.74
C THR A 29 -1.75 -7.03 -0.18
N LEU A 30 -2.77 -7.55 -0.88
CA LEU A 30 -3.63 -6.77 -1.77
C LEU A 30 -4.47 -5.74 -1.02
N ALA A 31 -4.98 -6.08 0.17
CA ALA A 31 -5.75 -5.17 0.99
C ALA A 31 -4.90 -3.99 1.46
N VAL A 32 -3.68 -4.24 1.95
CA VAL A 32 -2.75 -3.20 2.38
C VAL A 32 -2.29 -2.34 1.19
N ALA A 33 -1.96 -2.96 0.06
CA ALA A 33 -1.59 -2.24 -1.16
C ALA A 33 -2.75 -1.36 -1.66
N GLY A 34 -3.97 -1.89 -1.71
CA GLY A 34 -5.17 -1.15 -2.12
C GLY A 34 -5.51 -0.01 -1.17
N ALA A 35 -5.47 -0.25 0.14
CA ALA A 35 -5.73 0.79 1.14
C ALA A 35 -4.70 1.93 1.07
N SER A 36 -3.41 1.60 0.99
CA SER A 36 -2.36 2.60 0.85
C SER A 36 -2.45 3.38 -0.46
N TRP A 37 -2.86 2.72 -1.56
CA TRP A 37 -3.12 3.39 -2.84
C TRP A 37 -4.25 4.41 -2.74
N VAL A 38 -5.37 4.07 -2.11
CA VAL A 38 -6.49 5.01 -1.90
C VAL A 38 -6.02 6.24 -1.10
N VAL A 39 -5.30 6.02 0.00
CA VAL A 39 -4.73 7.11 0.81
C VAL A 39 -3.79 7.97 -0.03
N ALA A 40 -2.87 7.35 -0.79
CA ALA A 40 -1.94 8.04 -1.65
C ALA A 40 -2.63 8.89 -2.72
N MET A 41 -3.71 8.40 -3.32
CA MET A 41 -4.49 9.15 -4.31
C MET A 41 -5.19 10.36 -3.69
N ILE A 42 -5.79 10.22 -2.50
CA ILE A 42 -6.47 11.32 -1.80
C ILE A 42 -5.46 12.43 -1.46
N PHE A 43 -4.39 12.08 -0.74
CA PHE A 43 -3.39 13.08 -0.32
C PHE A 43 -2.61 13.62 -1.51
N GLY A 44 -2.29 12.78 -2.49
CA GLY A 44 -1.60 13.17 -3.71
C GLY A 44 -2.42 14.19 -4.52
N ALA A 45 -3.73 13.98 -4.67
CA ALA A 45 -4.61 14.93 -5.35
C ALA A 45 -4.76 16.25 -4.57
N LEU A 46 -4.97 16.20 -3.25
CA LEU A 46 -5.11 17.39 -2.41
C LEU A 46 -3.84 18.25 -2.39
N VAL A 47 -2.68 17.63 -2.12
CA VAL A 47 -1.40 18.35 -2.07
C VAL A 47 -0.97 18.78 -3.48
N GLY A 48 -1.22 17.94 -4.49
CA GLY A 48 -0.95 18.25 -5.90
C GLY A 48 -1.73 19.47 -6.38
N THR A 49 -3.03 19.54 -6.08
CA THR A 49 -3.86 20.71 -6.41
C THR A 49 -3.50 21.95 -5.59
N ALA A 50 -3.17 21.80 -4.31
CA ALA A 50 -2.72 22.93 -3.48
C ALA A 50 -1.49 23.67 -4.05
N ARG A 51 -0.63 22.95 -4.79
CA ARG A 51 0.56 23.52 -5.45
C ARG A 51 0.25 24.36 -6.68
N THR A 52 -0.93 24.21 -7.29
CA THR A 52 -1.30 24.94 -8.51
C THR A 52 -2.06 26.24 -8.22
N LEU A 53 -2.31 26.58 -6.95
CA LEU A 53 -3.03 27.81 -6.57
C LEU A 53 -2.21 29.08 -6.87
N PRO A 54 -2.66 29.96 -7.78
CA PRO A 54 -1.88 31.14 -8.20
C PRO A 54 -1.84 32.25 -7.14
N ASN A 55 -2.87 32.34 -6.29
CA ASN A 55 -3.04 33.46 -5.35
C ASN A 55 -2.73 33.10 -3.88
N SER A 56 -2.18 31.90 -3.62
CA SER A 56 -1.89 31.44 -2.26
C SER A 56 -0.46 30.93 -2.09
N PRO A 57 0.54 31.83 -2.13
CA PRO A 57 1.96 31.46 -2.11
C PRO A 57 2.38 30.74 -0.82
N TRP A 58 1.71 31.00 0.31
CA TRP A 58 1.99 30.30 1.57
C TRP A 58 1.53 28.83 1.52
N LEU A 59 0.38 28.56 0.92
CA LEU A 59 -0.14 27.19 0.76
C LEU A 59 0.74 26.37 -0.19
N VAL A 60 1.20 26.98 -1.28
CA VAL A 60 2.12 26.34 -2.23
C VAL A 60 3.45 25.98 -1.55
N ARG A 61 4.00 26.89 -0.73
CA ARG A 61 5.22 26.61 0.04
C ARG A 61 5.03 25.46 1.04
N LEU A 62 3.92 25.42 1.75
CA LEU A 62 3.60 24.33 2.68
C LEU A 62 3.44 22.99 1.95
N ALA A 63 2.77 22.99 0.79
CA ALA A 63 2.63 21.80 -0.06
C ALA A 63 3.96 21.35 -0.68
N ASN A 64 4.89 22.27 -0.94
CA ASN A 64 6.24 21.93 -1.37
C ASN A 64 7.06 21.32 -0.24
N ALA A 65 7.04 21.94 0.95
CA ALA A 65 7.72 21.40 2.13
C ALA A 65 7.20 20.01 2.52
N TRP A 66 5.89 19.77 2.47
CA TRP A 66 5.29 18.45 2.69
C TRP A 66 5.91 17.40 1.78
N VAL A 67 5.90 17.63 0.47
CA VAL A 67 6.42 16.64 -0.48
C VAL A 67 7.93 16.48 -0.37
N GLU A 68 8.69 17.56 -0.21
CA GLU A 68 10.14 17.44 0.00
C GLU A 68 10.45 16.60 1.24
N LEU A 69 9.73 16.80 2.34
CA LEU A 69 9.89 15.97 3.54
C LEU A 69 9.65 14.49 3.22
N PHE A 70 8.46 14.13 2.73
CA PHE A 70 8.09 12.73 2.51
C PHE A 70 8.86 12.05 1.38
N ARG A 71 9.29 12.79 0.35
CA ARG A 71 10.05 12.26 -0.79
C ARG A 71 11.53 12.03 -0.47
N ASN A 72 12.08 12.72 0.52
CA ASN A 72 13.48 12.62 0.91
C ASN A 72 13.72 11.69 2.11
N VAL A 73 12.67 11.10 2.70
CA VAL A 73 12.86 10.06 3.73
C VAL A 73 13.48 8.82 3.05
N PRO A 74 14.65 8.34 3.51
CA PRO A 74 15.21 7.10 3.00
C PRO A 74 14.28 5.95 3.35
N LEU A 75 13.78 5.27 2.32
CA LEU A 75 13.11 3.99 2.47
C LEU A 75 14.22 2.96 2.70
N LEU A 76 14.38 2.52 3.95
CA LEU A 76 15.27 1.42 4.33
C LEU A 76 14.86 0.12 3.61
#